data_AF-A0A564JUW1-F1
#
_entry.id   AF-A0A564JUW1-F1
#
_cell.length_a   1.000
_cell.length_b   1.000
_cell.length_c   1.000
_cell.angle_alpha   90.00
_cell.angle_beta   90.00
_cell.angle_gamma   90.00
#
_symmetry.space_group_name_H-M   'P 1'
#
loop_
_entity.id
_entity.type
_entity.pdbx_description
1 polymer ?
#
loop_
_entity_poly.entity_id
_entity_poly.type
_entity_poly.pdbx_seq_one_letter_code
_entity_poly.pdbx_strand_id
1 'polypeptide(L)'
;MKEFGGDQGEKAKWRREKLNLPPIPEPEIDSVTGEILNAYAMISRSRQYAGMAGVPLPLSLSDIDRYLVSRSILIDRTEFDAAILALDDAWRNEWATEQKRRDNTK
;
A
#
# COMPACT_ATOMS: atom_id res chain seq x y z
N MET A 1 0.14 -18.63 -20.85
CA MET A 1 0.65 -18.27 -19.50
C MET A 1 -0.59 -18.05 -18.63
N LYS A 2 -1.16 -19.06 -17.98
CA LYS A 2 -0.72 -19.82 -16.80
C LYS A 2 -0.77 -18.95 -15.53
N GLU A 3 -1.92 -19.07 -14.85
CA GLU A 3 -2.19 -18.90 -13.42
C GLU A 3 -1.38 -17.85 -12.64
N PHE A 4 -1.92 -16.64 -12.53
CA PHE A 4 -1.69 -15.74 -11.39
C PHE A 4 -2.97 -15.59 -10.57
N GLY A 5 -3.53 -16.72 -10.15
CA GLY A 5 -4.56 -16.75 -9.11
C GLY A 5 -3.87 -17.01 -7.78
N GLY A 6 -3.23 -15.99 -7.20
CA GLY A 6 -2.65 -16.10 -5.86
C GLY A 6 -3.69 -16.59 -4.84
N ASP A 7 -3.20 -17.04 -3.68
CA ASP A 7 -4.02 -17.63 -2.60
C ASP A 7 -5.16 -16.73 -2.08
N GLN A 8 -5.21 -15.47 -2.52
CA GLN A 8 -6.16 -14.43 -2.11
C GLN A 8 -7.30 -14.19 -3.12
N GLY A 9 -7.30 -14.83 -4.30
CA GLY A 9 -8.33 -14.61 -5.33
C GLY A 9 -9.72 -15.17 -4.95
N GLU A 10 -10.80 -14.69 -5.57
CA GLU A 10 -12.17 -15.19 -5.32
C GLU A 10 -12.29 -16.72 -5.44
N LYS A 11 -11.64 -17.31 -6.45
CA LYS A 11 -11.58 -18.77 -6.61
C LYS A 11 -10.85 -19.47 -5.47
N ALA A 12 -9.88 -18.83 -4.84
CA ALA A 12 -9.19 -19.37 -3.66
C ALA A 12 -10.09 -19.26 -2.43
N LYS A 13 -10.79 -18.13 -2.25
CA LYS A 13 -11.80 -17.94 -1.19
C LYS A 13 -12.91 -18.98 -1.26
N TRP A 14 -13.53 -19.17 -2.44
CA TRP A 14 -14.57 -20.20 -2.66
C TRP A 14 -14.06 -21.61 -2.35
N ARG A 15 -12.83 -21.95 -2.79
CA ARG A 15 -12.23 -23.26 -2.52
C ARG A 15 -12.04 -23.50 -1.02
N ARG A 16 -11.55 -22.50 -0.28
CA ARG A 16 -11.34 -22.60 1.17
C ARG A 16 -12.64 -22.75 1.94
N GLU A 17 -13.67 -21.99 1.56
CA GLU A 17 -15.00 -22.10 2.16
C GLU A 17 -15.61 -23.49 1.94
N LYS A 18 -15.57 -24.01 0.70
CA LYS A 18 -16.10 -25.34 0.37
C LYS A 18 -15.37 -26.48 1.07
N LEU A 19 -14.07 -26.33 1.28
CA LEU A 19 -13.21 -27.35 1.88
C LEU A 19 -12.97 -27.14 3.38
N ASN A 20 -13.61 -26.14 3.99
CA ASN A 20 -13.40 -25.74 5.39
C ASN A 20 -11.91 -25.63 5.77
N LEU A 21 -11.11 -25.03 4.87
CA LEU A 21 -9.67 -24.90 5.07
C LEU A 21 -9.38 -23.90 6.19
N PRO A 22 -8.28 -24.08 6.95
CA PRO A 22 -7.85 -23.12 7.97
C PRO A 22 -7.68 -21.72 7.37
N PRO A 23 -7.64 -20.64 8.17
CA PRO A 23 -7.33 -19.31 7.65
C PRO A 23 -5.97 -19.30 6.94
N ILE A 24 -5.82 -18.46 5.91
CA ILE A 24 -4.51 -18.27 5.26
C ILE A 24 -3.61 -17.64 6.31
N PRO A 25 -2.44 -18.24 6.62
CA PRO A 25 -1.50 -17.60 7.52
C PRO A 25 -1.13 -16.23 6.95
N GLU A 26 -1.07 -15.21 7.81
CA GLU A 26 -0.56 -13.91 7.38
C GLU A 26 0.84 -14.10 6.79
N PRO A 27 1.15 -13.44 5.66
CA PRO A 27 2.46 -13.57 5.05
C PRO A 27 3.52 -13.12 6.06
N GLU A 28 4.61 -13.88 6.14
CA GLU A 28 5.74 -13.48 6.96
C GLU A 28 6.31 -12.17 6.44
N ILE A 29 6.37 -11.15 7.30
CA ILE A 29 6.97 -9.86 6.95
C ILE A 29 8.48 -10.03 7.12
N ASP A 30 9.17 -10.24 6.01
CA ASP A 30 10.63 -10.21 6.00
C ASP A 30 11.15 -8.79 6.32
N SER A 31 12.45 -8.69 6.62
CA SER A 31 13.07 -7.44 7.03
C SER A 31 12.99 -6.32 5.97
N VAL A 32 13.02 -6.66 4.68
CA VAL A 32 12.91 -5.71 3.57
C VAL A 32 11.48 -5.17 3.50
N THR A 33 10.50 -6.06 3.57
CA THR A 33 9.08 -5.70 3.60
C THR A 33 8.77 -4.81 4.80
N GLY A 34 9.30 -5.16 5.98
CA GLY A 34 9.14 -4.36 7.20
C GLY A 34 9.77 -2.96 7.08
N GLU A 35 10.93 -2.86 6.44
CA GLU A 35 11.61 -1.58 6.18
C GLU A 35 10.79 -0.66 5.27
N ILE A 36 10.26 -1.19 4.16
CA ILE A 36 9.41 -0.43 3.22
C ILE A 36 8.14 0.05 3.90
N LEU A 37 7.44 -0.83 4.65
CA LEU A 37 6.20 -0.47 5.34
C LEU A 37 6.43 0.60 6.40
N ASN A 38 7.51 0.47 7.19
CA ASN A 38 7.88 1.47 8.18
C ASN A 38 8.25 2.81 7.52
N ALA A 39 9.00 2.77 6.41
CA ALA A 39 9.32 3.97 5.66
C ALA A 39 8.06 4.68 5.14
N TYR A 40 7.14 3.93 4.51
CA TYR A 40 5.88 4.49 4.04
C TYR A 40 5.06 5.09 5.19
N ALA A 41 4.96 4.40 6.33
CA ALA A 41 4.28 4.92 7.51
C ALA A 41 4.91 6.24 8.02
N MET A 42 6.23 6.38 7.92
CA MET A 42 6.93 7.58 8.36
C MET A 42 6.79 8.74 7.38
N ILE A 43 6.95 8.48 6.09
CA ILE A 43 6.88 9.46 4.99
C ILE A 43 5.44 9.97 4.83
N SER A 44 4.44 9.09 4.87
CA SER A 44 3.04 9.46 4.65
C SER A 44 2.47 10.46 5.66
N ARG A 45 3.15 10.67 6.81
CA ARG A 45 2.75 11.67 7.82
C ARG A 45 3.01 13.11 7.39
N SER A 46 3.92 13.36 6.45
CA SER A 46 4.12 14.70 5.88
C SER A 46 3.20 14.99 4.69
N ARG A 47 2.28 14.07 4.36
CA ARG A 47 1.39 14.19 3.20
C ARG A 47 0.61 15.50 3.24
N GLN A 48 0.63 16.17 2.11
CA GLN A 48 -0.16 17.37 1.87
C GLN A 48 -1.56 17.02 1.37
N TYR A 49 -2.51 17.88 1.71
CA TYR A 49 -3.90 17.76 1.31
C TYR A 49 -4.35 19.06 0.62
N ALA A 50 -5.17 18.94 -0.41
CA ALA A 50 -5.59 20.06 -1.24
C ALA A 50 -7.12 20.19 -1.34
N GLY A 51 -7.56 21.44 -1.50
CA GLY A 51 -8.97 21.79 -1.73
C GLY A 51 -9.88 21.63 -0.51
N MET A 52 -11.12 22.06 -0.66
CA MET A 52 -12.13 22.06 0.41
C MET A 52 -12.52 20.64 0.87
N ALA A 53 -12.34 19.65 0.01
CA ALA A 53 -12.61 18.24 0.31
C ALA A 53 -11.43 17.54 1.02
N GLY A 54 -10.29 18.22 1.21
CA GLY A 54 -9.09 17.62 1.83
C GLY A 54 -8.57 16.43 1.03
N VAL A 55 -8.43 16.59 -0.29
CA VAL A 55 -7.98 15.53 -1.19
C VAL A 55 -6.49 15.25 -0.92
N PRO A 56 -6.09 13.99 -0.65
CA PRO A 56 -4.69 13.66 -0.45
C PRO A 56 -3.88 13.88 -1.73
N LEU A 57 -2.80 14.64 -1.63
CA LEU A 57 -1.83 14.77 -2.72
C LEU A 57 -0.90 13.54 -2.76
N PRO A 58 -0.36 13.21 -3.95
CA PRO A 58 0.71 12.21 -4.06
C PRO A 58 1.91 12.60 -3.20
N LEU A 59 2.62 11.61 -2.65
CA LEU A 59 3.88 11.83 -1.97
C LEU A 59 4.90 12.41 -2.95
N SER A 60 5.65 13.42 -2.49
CA SER A 60 6.69 14.02 -3.30
C SER A 60 7.99 13.22 -3.21
N LEU A 61 8.77 13.19 -4.29
CA LEU A 61 10.13 12.62 -4.25
C LEU A 61 10.99 13.28 -3.18
N SER A 62 10.79 14.57 -2.91
CA SER A 62 11.47 15.31 -1.85
C SER A 62 11.18 14.78 -0.45
N ASP A 63 9.97 14.28 -0.18
CA ASP A 63 9.63 13.65 1.10
C ASP A 63 10.38 12.33 1.28
N ILE A 64 10.52 11.57 0.18
CA ILE A 64 11.28 10.31 0.14
C ILE A 64 12.77 10.59 0.33
N ASP A 65 13.32 11.57 -0.38
CA ASP A 65 14.72 11.99 -0.22
C ASP A 65 15.03 12.42 1.21
N ARG A 66 14.15 13.21 1.82
CA ARG A 66 14.32 13.64 3.21
C ARG A 66 14.36 12.47 4.18
N TYR A 67 13.53 11.44 3.95
CA TYR A 67 13.59 10.23 4.75
C TYR A 67 14.96 9.55 4.64
N LEU A 68 15.47 9.40 3.42
CA LEU A 68 16.71 8.70 3.11
C LEU A 68 17.98 9.46 3.53
N VAL A 69 17.94 10.79 3.60
CA VAL A 69 19.02 11.58 4.20
C VAL A 69 19.22 11.22 5.68
N SER A 70 18.14 10.83 6.38
CA SER A 70 18.19 10.53 7.82
C SER A 70 18.40 9.04 8.15
N ARG A 71 18.24 8.15 7.17
CA ARG A 71 18.22 6.70 7.38
C ARG A 71 18.88 6.01 6.19
N SER A 72 19.88 5.17 6.47
CA SER A 72 20.41 4.26 5.47
C SER A 72 19.38 3.15 5.23
N ILE A 73 19.10 2.84 3.97
CA ILE A 73 18.31 1.69 3.56
C ILE A 73 19.20 0.64 2.92
N LEU A 74 18.81 -0.63 3.01
CA LEU A 74 19.52 -1.75 2.38
C LEU A 74 19.01 -2.08 0.96
N ILE A 75 17.92 -1.43 0.55
CA ILE A 75 17.21 -1.67 -0.71
C ILE A 75 17.75 -0.73 -1.79
N ASP A 76 17.78 -1.20 -3.04
CA ASP A 76 18.09 -0.31 -4.17
C ASP A 76 17.15 0.89 -4.19
N ARG A 77 17.69 2.07 -4.49
CA ARG A 77 16.93 3.31 -4.44
C ARG A 77 15.72 3.30 -5.37
N THR A 78 15.87 2.74 -6.56
CA THR A 78 14.80 2.68 -7.57
C THR A 78 13.68 1.76 -7.09
N GLU A 79 14.04 0.62 -6.51
CA GLU A 79 13.09 -0.35 -5.98
C GLU A 79 12.35 0.20 -4.77
N PHE A 80 13.06 0.90 -3.88
CA PHE A 80 12.46 1.59 -2.74
C PHE A 80 11.47 2.67 -3.18
N ASP A 81 11.86 3.56 -4.09
CA ASP A 81 10.99 4.62 -4.59
C ASP A 81 9.74 4.05 -5.25
N ALA A 82 9.90 3.02 -6.09
CA ALA A 82 8.79 2.35 -6.74
C ALA A 82 7.83 1.72 -5.72
N ALA A 83 8.36 1.07 -4.66
CA ALA A 83 7.54 0.48 -3.61
C ALA A 83 6.77 1.53 -2.81
N ILE A 84 7.41 2.63 -2.41
CA ILE A 84 6.75 3.73 -1.69
C ILE A 84 5.64 4.36 -2.53
N LEU A 85 5.90 4.61 -3.81
CA LEU A 85 4.91 5.18 -4.72
C LEU A 85 3.75 4.22 -5.01
N ALA A 86 4.01 2.92 -5.12
CA ALA A 86 2.97 1.91 -5.31
C ALA A 86 2.05 1.80 -4.08
N LEU A 87 2.61 1.83 -2.87
CA LEU A 87 1.84 1.87 -1.62
C LEU A 87 1.00 3.15 -1.53
N ASP A 88 1.58 4.27 -1.94
CA ASP A 88 0.89 5.55 -1.97
C ASP A 88 -0.31 5.52 -2.93
N ASP A 89 -0.11 5.03 -4.15
CA ASP A 89 -1.15 4.92 -5.17
C ASP A 89 -2.28 3.99 -4.71
N ALA A 90 -1.94 2.84 -4.13
CA ALA A 90 -2.94 1.91 -3.59
C ALA A 90 -3.82 2.57 -2.53
N TRP A 91 -3.21 3.26 -1.56
CA TRP A 91 -3.94 3.96 -0.50
C TRP A 91 -4.81 5.10 -1.05
N ARG A 92 -4.30 5.91 -1.99
CA ARG A 92 -5.08 7.00 -2.60
C ARG A 92 -6.28 6.48 -3.41
N ASN A 93 -6.14 5.33 -4.08
CA ASN A 93 -7.22 4.67 -4.81
C ASN A 93 -8.34 4.19 -3.87
N GLU A 94 -7.97 3.60 -2.73
CA GLU A 94 -8.93 3.21 -1.69
C GLU A 94 -9.66 4.45 -1.13
N TRP A 95 -8.91 5.52 -0.81
CA TRP A 95 -9.49 6.77 -0.34
C TRP A 95 -10.51 7.33 -1.35
N ALA A 96 -10.17 7.38 -2.64
CA ALA A 96 -11.05 7.89 -3.69
C ALA A 96 -12.32 7.05 -3.85
N THR A 97 -12.21 5.74 -3.66
CA THR A 97 -13.35 4.81 -3.70
C THR A 97 -14.29 5.04 -2.51
N GLU A 98 -13.73 5.20 -1.31
CA GLU A 98 -14.54 5.50 -0.10
C GLU A 98 -15.20 6.88 -0.18
N GLN A 99 -14.55 7.90 -0.75
CA GLN A 99 -15.21 9.20 -0.97
C GLN A 99 -16.42 9.09 -1.88
N LYS A 100 -16.29 8.40 -3.02
CA LYS A 100 -17.42 8.16 -3.94
C LYS A 100 -18.58 7.43 -3.24
N ARG A 101 -18.26 6.47 -2.37
CA ARG A 101 -19.27 5.74 -1.59
C ARG A 101 -20.01 6.65 -0.62
N ARG A 102 -19.30 7.55 0.06
CA ARG A 102 -19.87 8.54 0.98
C ARG A 102 -20.76 9.55 0.26
N ASP A 103 -20.33 10.02 -0.91
CA ASP A 103 -21.11 10.95 -1.72
C ASP A 103 -22.41 10.30 -2.23
N ASN A 104 -22.38 9.03 -2.63
CA ASN A 104 -23.57 8.29 -3.07
C ASN A 104 -24.55 7.93 -1.93
N THR A 105 -24.13 8.06 -0.67
CA THR A 105 -24.98 7.75 0.50
C THR A 105 -25.67 9.01 1.05
N LYS A 106 -25.32 10.20 0.53
CA LYS A 106 -25.98 11.48 0.84
C LYS A 106 -27.11 11.77 -0.12
#